data_AF-A0A6G1QRS7-F1
#
_entry.id   AF-A0A6G1QRS7-F1
#
_cell.length_a   1.000
_cell.length_b   1.000
_cell.length_c   1.000
_cell.angle_alpha   90.00
_cell.angle_beta   90.00
_cell.angle_gamma   90.00
#
_symmetry.space_group_name_H-M   'P 1'
#
loop_
_entity.id
_entity.type
_entity.pdbx_description
1 polymer ?
#
loop_
_entity_poly.entity_id
_entity_poly.type
_entity_poly.pdbx_seq_one_letter_code
_entity_poly.pdbx_strand_id
1 'polypeptide(L)'
;MVVGAVLLLMTGQASDLSEGRKHISEAVASRRALSKFQAMMEAQGVAAETARALCSPDTDYYSILHKSAHQTELQTPEDGVVLDVDGLVLAGVLQKLGAGRSKVGEAVNHSVGAEMLVSLGQRVRKGEMMMMMMMMMIAGVPWLRLHYEDPAPTLDQINQLQKALVLGTNESTETQQKHTLIISTLLLLKIKVLNLVEELQLRGNCVSKASGARSEKSKTDEMILEHSITYNYCM
;
A
#
# COMPACT_ATOMS: atom_id res chain seq x y z
N MET A 1 -2.85 9.18 -1.21
CA MET A 1 -4.16 9.88 -1.16
C MET A 1 -5.02 9.72 -2.41
N VAL A 2 -4.45 9.64 -3.62
CA VAL A 2 -5.22 9.63 -4.88
C VAL A 2 -6.19 8.45 -4.99
N VAL A 3 -5.73 7.22 -4.70
CA VAL A 3 -6.57 6.01 -4.80
C VAL A 3 -7.80 6.10 -3.89
N GLY A 4 -7.61 6.49 -2.63
CA GLY A 4 -8.72 6.67 -1.69
C GLY A 4 -9.70 7.78 -2.13
N ALA A 5 -9.20 8.90 -2.64
CA ALA A 5 -10.05 9.98 -3.15
C ALA A 5 -10.90 9.53 -4.35
N VAL A 6 -10.34 8.71 -5.25
CA VAL A 6 -11.07 8.15 -6.39
C VAL A 6 -12.15 7.19 -5.92
N LEU A 7 -11.84 6.33 -4.95
CA LEU A 7 -12.83 5.42 -4.36
C LEU A 7 -14.00 6.19 -3.73
N LEU A 8 -13.71 7.24 -2.96
CA LEU A 8 -14.76 8.10 -2.38
C LEU A 8 -15.64 8.72 -3.46
N LEU A 9 -15.04 9.23 -4.54
CA LEU A 9 -15.77 9.78 -5.68
C LEU A 9 -16.63 8.72 -6.38
N MET A 10 -16.10 7.51 -6.62
CA MET A 10 -16.84 6.42 -7.27
C MET A 10 -18.01 5.91 -6.43
N THR A 11 -17.91 6.00 -5.11
CA THR A 11 -18.96 5.56 -4.17
C THR A 11 -19.92 6.69 -3.80
N GLY A 12 -19.80 7.88 -4.40
CA GLY A 12 -20.65 9.04 -4.10
C GLY A 12 -20.38 9.68 -2.74
N GLN A 13 -19.27 9.36 -2.08
CA GLN A 13 -18.84 9.92 -0.79
C GLN A 13 -17.96 11.18 -0.92
N ALA A 14 -17.66 11.58 -2.15
CA ALA A 14 -17.04 12.86 -2.49
C ALA A 14 -17.59 13.34 -3.84
N SER A 15 -17.78 14.64 -4.00
CA SER A 15 -18.23 15.28 -5.23
C SER A 15 -17.12 15.36 -6.29
N ASP A 16 -15.86 15.45 -5.85
CA ASP A 16 -14.69 15.47 -6.72
C ASP A 16 -13.43 14.88 -6.04
N LEU A 17 -12.33 14.82 -6.81
CA LEU A 17 -11.05 14.30 -6.33
C LEU A 17 -10.39 15.17 -5.26
N SER A 18 -10.63 16.49 -5.26
CA SER A 18 -10.08 17.42 -4.28
C SER A 18 -10.72 17.20 -2.92
N GLU A 19 -12.05 17.13 -2.88
CA GLU A 19 -12.82 16.81 -1.68
C GLU A 19 -12.45 15.41 -1.17
N GLY A 20 -12.38 14.42 -2.06
CA GLY A 20 -11.94 13.07 -1.67
C GLY A 20 -10.54 13.05 -1.04
N ARG A 21 -9.58 13.83 -1.55
CA ARG A 21 -8.25 13.95 -0.94
C ARG A 21 -8.32 14.61 0.43
N LYS A 22 -9.16 15.63 0.59
CA LYS A 22 -9.37 16.32 1.86
C LYS A 22 -9.94 15.37 2.91
N HIS A 23 -10.96 14.58 2.59
CA HIS A 23 -11.53 13.59 3.50
C HIS A 23 -10.49 12.57 4.00
N ILE A 24 -9.65 12.05 3.09
CA ILE A 24 -8.57 11.12 3.47
C ILE A 24 -7.53 11.81 4.36
N SER A 25 -7.14 13.04 4.02
CA SER A 25 -6.20 13.84 4.83
C SER A 25 -6.70 14.07 6.24
N GLU A 26 -7.95 14.50 6.36
CA GLU A 26 -8.60 14.71 7.66
C GLU A 26 -8.70 13.42 8.46
N ALA A 27 -9.04 12.28 7.83
CA ALA A 27 -9.10 10.99 8.52
C ALA A 27 -7.74 10.55 9.10
N VAL A 28 -6.63 10.87 8.41
CA VAL A 28 -5.27 10.60 8.90
C VAL A 28 -4.89 11.59 10.01
N ALA A 29 -5.06 12.89 9.77
CA ALA A 29 -4.69 13.95 10.73
C ALA A 29 -5.48 13.85 12.05
N SER A 30 -6.76 13.48 11.98
CA SER A 30 -7.62 13.27 13.16
C SER A 30 -7.43 11.92 13.84
N ARG A 31 -6.52 11.05 13.37
CA ARG A 31 -6.31 9.67 13.86
C ARG A 31 -7.53 8.74 13.75
N ARG A 32 -8.59 9.13 13.04
CA ARG A 32 -9.75 8.26 12.76
C ARG A 32 -9.33 7.01 11.96
N ALA A 33 -8.38 7.17 11.03
CA ALA A 33 -7.81 6.05 10.28
C ALA A 33 -7.12 5.03 11.21
N LEU A 34 -6.32 5.50 12.16
CA LEU A 34 -5.65 4.66 13.16
C LEU A 34 -6.65 3.95 14.08
N SER A 35 -7.69 4.65 14.51
CA SER A 35 -8.76 4.07 15.34
C SER A 35 -9.51 2.94 14.61
N LYS A 36 -9.77 3.12 13.31
CA LYS A 36 -10.36 2.06 12.47
C LYS A 36 -9.41 0.89 12.24
N PHE A 37 -8.11 1.15 12.10
CA PHE A 37 -7.10 0.10 12.02
C PHE A 37 -7.04 -0.72 13.32
N GLN A 38 -7.10 -0.08 14.50
CA GLN A 38 -7.20 -0.78 15.78
C GLN A 38 -8.42 -1.69 15.85
N ALA A 39 -9.61 -1.15 15.56
CA ALA A 39 -10.85 -1.92 15.58
C ALA A 39 -10.82 -3.10 14.59
N MET A 40 -10.16 -2.93 13.44
CA MET A 40 -9.96 -4.00 12.46
C MET A 40 -9.05 -5.11 13.01
N MET A 41 -7.94 -4.77 13.68
CA MET A 41 -7.05 -5.76 14.30
C MET A 41 -7.79 -6.59 15.34
N GLU A 42 -8.55 -5.94 16.23
CA GLU A 42 -9.35 -6.62 17.26
C GLU A 42 -10.41 -7.54 16.63
N ALA A 43 -11.11 -7.07 15.59
CA ALA A 43 -12.10 -7.88 14.88
C ALA A 43 -11.51 -9.10 14.16
N GLN A 44 -10.21 -9.09 13.85
CA GLN A 44 -9.48 -10.20 13.23
C GLN A 44 -8.77 -11.11 14.25
N GLY A 45 -9.01 -10.90 15.55
CA GLY A 45 -8.53 -11.77 16.63
C GLY A 45 -7.22 -11.34 17.29
N VAL A 46 -6.69 -10.14 16.99
CA VAL A 46 -5.58 -9.57 17.76
C VAL A 46 -6.09 -9.19 19.15
N ALA A 47 -5.35 -9.55 20.21
CA ALA A 47 -5.70 -9.18 21.57
C ALA A 47 -5.83 -7.64 21.72
N ALA A 48 -6.88 -7.17 22.38
CA ALA A 48 -7.19 -5.74 22.51
C ALA A 48 -6.03 -4.94 23.11
N GLU A 49 -5.29 -5.51 24.06
CA GLU A 49 -4.11 -4.88 24.64
C GLU A 49 -3.00 -4.68 23.61
N THR A 50 -2.70 -5.72 22.82
CA THR A 50 -1.71 -5.67 21.74
C THR A 50 -2.12 -4.68 20.65
N ALA A 51 -3.40 -4.68 20.25
CA ALA A 51 -3.93 -3.75 19.25
C ALA A 51 -3.82 -2.29 19.72
N ARG A 52 -4.16 -2.01 20.99
CA ARG A 52 -4.01 -0.69 21.61
C ARG A 52 -2.56 -0.26 21.70
N ALA A 53 -1.66 -1.17 22.11
CA ALA A 53 -0.24 -0.90 22.17
C ALA A 53 0.29 -0.55 20.78
N LEU A 54 0.01 -1.34 19.74
CA LEU A 54 0.41 -1.04 18.36
C LEU A 54 -0.16 0.28 17.81
N CYS A 55 -1.24 0.82 18.38
CA CYS A 55 -1.83 2.09 17.95
C CYS A 55 -1.45 3.29 18.84
N SER A 56 -0.56 3.09 19.81
CA SER A 56 -0.10 4.14 20.72
C SER A 56 1.15 4.86 20.15
N PRO A 57 1.29 6.18 20.36
CA PRO A 57 2.31 6.99 19.70
C PRO A 57 3.75 6.62 20.06
N ASP A 58 4.00 6.18 21.30
CA ASP A 58 5.34 5.96 21.85
C ASP A 58 5.68 4.47 22.01
N THR A 59 4.96 3.60 21.31
CA THR A 59 5.17 2.16 21.41
C THR A 59 6.47 1.75 20.76
N ASP A 60 7.29 0.99 21.50
CA ASP A 60 8.34 0.19 20.89
C ASP A 60 7.70 -0.97 20.12
N TYR A 61 7.49 -0.77 18.82
CA TYR A 61 6.87 -1.77 17.94
C TYR A 61 7.62 -3.10 17.96
N TYR A 62 8.93 -3.11 18.23
CA TYR A 62 9.73 -4.35 18.25
C TYR A 62 9.56 -5.17 19.52
N SER A 63 8.90 -4.63 20.55
CA SER A 63 8.44 -5.42 21.70
C SER A 63 7.25 -6.34 21.34
N ILE A 64 6.58 -6.09 20.21
CA ILE A 64 5.39 -6.81 19.75
C ILE A 64 5.63 -7.50 18.40
N LEU A 65 6.22 -6.77 17.44
CA LEU A 65 6.54 -7.25 16.10
C LEU A 65 7.96 -7.80 16.08
N HIS A 66 8.13 -8.97 15.46
CA HIS A 66 9.41 -9.64 15.39
C HIS A 66 10.43 -8.78 14.62
N LYS A 67 11.57 -8.49 15.25
CA LYS A 67 12.70 -7.78 14.65
C LYS A 67 13.76 -8.76 14.15
N SER A 68 14.35 -8.47 13.00
CA SER A 68 15.48 -9.25 12.48
C SER A 68 16.68 -9.26 13.43
N ALA A 69 17.41 -10.39 13.49
CA ALA A 69 18.65 -10.49 14.24
C ALA A 69 19.77 -9.61 13.66
N HIS A 70 19.80 -9.42 12.34
CA HIS A 70 20.88 -8.71 11.66
C HIS A 70 20.37 -7.58 10.75
N GLN A 71 21.20 -6.53 10.66
CA GLN A 71 20.98 -5.40 9.78
C GLN A 71 22.27 -5.05 9.05
N THR A 72 22.17 -4.66 7.77
CA THR A 72 23.33 -4.18 7.01
C THR A 72 22.90 -3.08 6.05
N GLU A 73 23.68 -2.00 6.00
CA GLU A 73 23.40 -0.85 5.14
C GLU A 73 24.24 -0.91 3.86
N LEU A 74 23.57 -0.75 2.73
CA LEU A 74 24.18 -0.65 1.42
C LEU A 74 24.42 0.83 1.10
N GLN A 75 25.67 1.14 0.80
CA GLN A 75 26.13 2.50 0.48
C GLN A 75 25.94 2.79 -1.00
N THR A 76 25.69 4.06 -1.36
CA THR A 76 25.62 4.49 -2.75
C THR A 76 26.95 4.21 -3.44
N PRO A 77 26.95 3.62 -4.65
CA PRO A 77 28.18 3.29 -5.35
C PRO A 77 28.93 4.55 -5.84
N GLU A 78 28.18 5.61 -6.16
CA GLU A 78 28.69 6.87 -6.70
C GLU A 78 27.78 8.06 -6.32
N ASP A 79 28.19 9.25 -6.73
CA ASP A 79 27.45 10.50 -6.54
C ASP A 79 26.39 10.63 -7.64
N GLY A 80 25.21 11.15 -7.30
CA GLY A 80 24.16 11.38 -8.28
C GLY A 80 22.82 11.75 -7.67
N VAL A 81 21.79 11.72 -8.50
CA VAL A 81 20.39 11.84 -8.08
C VAL A 81 19.75 10.47 -8.17
N VAL A 82 19.04 10.04 -7.12
CA VAL A 82 18.29 8.77 -7.11
C VAL A 82 17.15 8.87 -8.11
N LEU A 83 17.27 8.21 -9.26
CA LEU A 83 16.26 8.26 -10.31
C LEU A 83 15.19 7.17 -10.15
N ASP A 84 15.64 5.95 -9.85
CA ASP A 84 14.76 4.81 -9.72
C ASP A 84 15.40 3.72 -8.86
N VAL A 85 14.57 2.77 -8.44
CA VAL A 85 15.00 1.54 -7.75
C VAL A 85 14.28 0.37 -8.40
N ASP A 86 15.03 -0.63 -8.88
CA ASP A 86 14.45 -1.85 -9.45
C ASP A 86 13.78 -2.69 -8.36
N GLY A 87 12.46 -2.50 -8.24
CA GLY A 87 11.63 -3.22 -7.28
C GLY A 87 11.55 -4.73 -7.53
N LEU A 88 11.76 -5.20 -8.77
CA LEU A 88 11.74 -6.63 -9.08
C LEU A 88 13.01 -7.31 -8.55
N VAL A 89 14.17 -6.67 -8.73
CA VAL A 89 15.43 -7.15 -8.17
C VAL A 89 15.36 -7.15 -6.64
N LEU A 90 14.88 -6.05 -6.04
CA LEU A 90 14.70 -5.95 -4.59
C LEU A 90 13.79 -7.05 -4.05
N ALA A 91 12.61 -7.23 -4.65
CA ALA A 91 11.65 -8.26 -4.24
C ALA A 91 12.22 -9.68 -4.42
N GLY A 92 12.93 -9.95 -5.52
CA GLY A 92 13.54 -11.25 -5.78
C GLY A 92 14.64 -11.61 -4.78
N VAL A 93 15.46 -10.65 -4.36
CA VAL A 93 16.47 -10.87 -3.32
C VAL A 93 15.80 -11.07 -1.95
N LEU A 94 14.84 -10.22 -1.57
CA LEU A 94 14.13 -10.33 -0.30
C LEU A 94 13.35 -11.65 -0.18
N GLN A 95 12.73 -12.12 -1.27
CA GLN A 95 12.08 -13.43 -1.32
C GLN A 95 13.08 -14.56 -1.01
N LYS A 96 14.28 -14.54 -1.63
CA LYS A 96 15.33 -15.53 -1.35
C LYS A 96 15.85 -15.48 0.09
N LEU A 97 15.75 -14.32 0.74
CA LEU A 97 16.09 -14.14 2.16
C LEU A 97 14.95 -14.54 3.11
N GLY A 98 13.79 -14.94 2.59
CA GLY A 98 12.66 -15.46 3.38
C GLY A 98 11.49 -14.48 3.55
N ALA A 99 11.55 -13.27 2.99
CA ALA A 99 10.43 -12.31 3.05
C ALA A 99 9.25 -12.67 2.12
N GLY A 100 9.34 -13.78 1.41
CA GLY A 100 8.31 -14.24 0.48
C GLY A 100 8.30 -15.76 0.34
N ARG A 101 7.24 -16.27 -0.28
CA ARG A 101 7.08 -17.70 -0.54
C ARG A 101 7.61 -18.03 -1.93
N SER A 102 8.40 -19.09 -2.03
CA SER A 102 8.74 -19.70 -3.33
C SER A 102 7.71 -20.77 -3.71
N LYS A 103 7.03 -21.36 -2.72
CA LYS A 103 6.00 -22.38 -2.90
C LYS A 103 4.77 -22.13 -2.03
N VAL A 104 3.62 -22.62 -2.45
CA VAL A 104 2.38 -22.55 -1.66
C VAL A 104 2.58 -23.27 -0.32
N GLY A 105 2.11 -22.65 0.77
CA GLY A 105 2.20 -23.22 2.12
C GLY A 105 3.52 -22.94 2.86
N GLU A 106 4.56 -22.47 2.18
CA GLU A 106 5.84 -22.11 2.81
C GLU A 106 5.67 -20.95 3.81
N ALA A 107 6.31 -21.04 4.98
CA ALA A 107 6.28 -19.96 5.97
C ALA A 107 7.01 -18.72 5.44
N VAL A 108 6.49 -17.54 5.77
CA VAL A 108 7.17 -16.26 5.47
C VAL A 108 7.86 -15.81 6.73
N ASN A 109 9.13 -15.40 6.60
CA ASN A 109 9.81 -14.74 7.68
C ASN A 109 9.44 -13.25 7.68
N HIS A 110 8.65 -12.83 8.67
CA HIS A 110 8.18 -11.46 8.82
C HIS A 110 9.22 -10.50 9.42
N SER A 111 10.38 -11.01 9.87
CA SER A 111 11.49 -10.19 10.39
C SER A 111 12.41 -9.65 9.29
N VAL A 112 12.40 -10.31 8.13
CA VAL A 112 13.24 -10.02 6.96
C VAL A 112 12.56 -8.96 6.10
N GLY A 113 13.34 -7.99 5.63
CA GLY A 113 12.82 -6.91 4.81
C GLY A 113 13.92 -5.93 4.40
N ALA A 114 13.52 -4.82 3.78
CA ALA A 114 14.42 -3.72 3.52
C ALA A 114 13.74 -2.38 3.78
N GLU A 115 14.54 -1.42 4.24
CA GLU A 115 14.16 -0.04 4.48
C GLU A 115 14.90 0.85 3.46
N MET A 116 14.15 1.66 2.71
CA MET A 116 14.71 2.66 1.82
C MET A 116 15.13 3.88 2.62
N LEU A 117 16.42 4.22 2.58
CA LEU A 117 17.00 5.34 3.34
C LEU A 117 17.09 6.63 2.50
N VAL A 118 16.78 6.54 1.22
CA VAL A 118 16.77 7.65 0.26
C VAL A 118 15.42 7.76 -0.44
N SER A 119 15.08 8.98 -0.86
CA SER A 119 13.90 9.26 -1.68
C SER A 119 14.26 9.42 -3.16
N LEU A 120 13.32 9.10 -4.05
CA LEU A 120 13.47 9.42 -5.48
C LEU A 120 13.60 10.94 -5.66
N GLY A 121 14.53 11.36 -6.52
CA GLY A 121 14.92 12.75 -6.73
C GLY A 121 15.91 13.30 -5.69
N GLN A 122 16.26 12.53 -4.65
CA GLN A 122 17.26 12.96 -3.68
C GLN A 122 18.66 12.93 -4.32
N ARG A 123 19.41 14.02 -4.16
CA ARG A 123 20.83 14.05 -4.48
C ARG A 123 21.63 13.37 -3.36
N VAL A 124 22.50 12.46 -3.74
CA VAL A 124 23.44 11.74 -2.87
C VAL A 124 24.85 12.10 -3.30
N ARG A 125 25.71 12.51 -2.36
CA ARG A 125 27.15 12.69 -2.61
C ARG A 125 27.94 11.94 -1.54
N LYS A 126 28.98 11.24 -1.97
CA LYS A 126 29.94 10.55 -1.13
C LYS A 126 30.63 11.59 -0.24
N GLY A 127 30.24 11.61 1.04
CA GLY A 127 30.77 12.54 2.04
C GLY A 127 29.86 13.73 2.40
N GLU A 128 28.71 13.94 1.74
CA GLU A 128 27.74 14.98 2.15
C GLU A 128 26.64 14.41 3.05
N MET A 129 27.04 13.96 4.24
CA MET A 129 26.12 13.87 5.38
C MET A 129 26.79 14.56 6.58
N MET A 130 27.20 15.81 6.39
CA MET A 130 27.70 16.64 7.48
C MET A 130 26.52 17.27 8.21
N MET A 131 25.81 16.46 9.03
CA MET A 131 25.21 16.85 10.31
C MET A 131 24.40 15.70 10.99
N MET A 132 24.88 14.45 11.00
CA MET A 132 24.42 13.49 12.02
C MET A 132 25.47 12.41 12.26
N MET A 133 26.18 12.57 13.38
CA MET A 133 26.98 11.59 14.13
C MET A 133 28.26 11.01 13.49
N MET A 134 29.33 11.14 14.27
CA MET A 134 30.71 10.80 14.01
C MET A 134 30.94 9.27 13.98
N MET A 135 31.19 8.69 12.80
CA MET A 135 32.16 7.61 12.52
C MET A 135 31.94 7.02 11.10
N MET A 136 32.28 7.75 10.02
CA MET A 136 32.66 7.11 8.74
C MET A 136 33.18 8.16 7.76
N MET A 137 34.49 8.42 7.77
CA MET A 137 35.13 9.27 6.74
C MET A 137 35.38 8.54 5.41
N ILE A 138 34.83 7.35 5.19
CA ILE A 138 35.17 6.51 4.02
C ILE A 138 33.95 5.90 3.30
N ALA A 139 32.76 5.89 3.92
CA ALA A 139 31.57 5.26 3.34
C ALA A 139 30.68 6.26 2.59
N GLY A 140 30.02 5.81 1.51
CA GLY A 140 29.03 6.58 0.77
C GLY A 140 27.79 6.92 1.61
N VAL A 141 26.71 7.37 0.97
CA VAL A 141 25.43 7.59 1.65
C VAL A 141 24.69 6.24 1.72
N PRO A 142 24.17 5.80 2.87
CA PRO A 142 23.40 4.57 2.93
C PRO A 142 22.06 4.78 2.21
N TRP A 143 21.74 3.92 1.25
CA TRP A 143 20.51 4.03 0.45
C TRP A 143 19.48 2.95 0.77
N LEU A 144 19.95 1.80 1.25
CA LEU A 144 19.11 0.66 1.64
C LEU A 144 19.64 0.06 2.95
N ARG A 145 18.75 -0.15 3.92
CA ARG A 145 19.04 -1.00 5.08
C ARG A 145 18.34 -2.34 4.89
N LEU A 146 19.13 -3.40 4.83
CA LEU A 146 18.65 -4.77 4.72
C LEU A 146 18.52 -5.39 6.10
N HIS A 147 17.38 -6.02 6.35
CA HIS A 147 17.03 -6.76 7.56
C HIS A 147 17.02 -8.25 7.24
N TYR A 148 17.83 -9.06 7.93
CA TYR A 148 17.97 -10.50 7.62
C TYR A 148 18.21 -11.36 8.86
N GLU A 149 17.99 -12.66 8.70
CA GLU A 149 18.36 -13.73 9.64
C GLU A 149 19.51 -14.55 9.06
N ASP A 150 20.04 -15.51 9.83
CA ASP A 150 20.99 -16.47 9.29
C ASP A 150 20.39 -17.36 8.17
N PRO A 151 21.16 -17.63 7.09
CA PRO A 151 22.51 -17.14 6.83
C PRO A 151 22.53 -15.71 6.27
N ALA A 152 23.64 -15.01 6.51
CA ALA A 152 23.89 -13.70 5.92
C ALA A 152 23.74 -13.68 4.39
N PRO A 153 23.30 -12.55 3.80
CA PRO A 153 23.15 -12.40 2.35
C PRO A 153 24.49 -12.65 1.63
N THR A 154 24.42 -13.40 0.55
CA THR A 154 25.58 -13.71 -0.30
C THR A 154 26.08 -12.46 -1.03
N LEU A 155 27.36 -12.46 -1.43
CA LEU A 155 27.94 -11.37 -2.20
C LEU A 155 27.19 -11.11 -3.52
N ASP A 156 26.68 -12.17 -4.17
CA ASP A 156 25.85 -12.04 -5.37
C ASP A 156 24.54 -11.30 -5.09
N GLN A 157 23.86 -11.62 -3.99
CA GLN A 157 22.65 -10.89 -3.57
C GLN A 157 22.95 -9.42 -3.27
N ILE A 158 24.06 -9.12 -2.56
CA ILE A 158 24.48 -7.74 -2.30
C ILE A 158 24.78 -6.99 -3.60
N ASN A 159 25.48 -7.62 -4.55
CA ASN A 159 25.79 -7.03 -5.85
C ASN A 159 24.52 -6.81 -6.69
N GLN A 160 23.55 -7.71 -6.63
CA GLN A 160 22.23 -7.53 -7.28
C GLN A 160 21.50 -6.34 -6.70
N LEU A 161 21.45 -6.23 -5.36
CA LEU A 161 20.83 -5.08 -4.70
C LEU A 161 21.54 -3.77 -5.07
N GLN A 162 22.87 -3.73 -5.10
CA GLN A 162 23.61 -2.52 -5.50
C GLN A 162 23.31 -2.08 -6.93
N LYS A 163 23.12 -3.03 -7.85
CA LYS A 163 22.72 -2.75 -9.24
C LYS A 163 21.26 -2.31 -9.39
N ALA A 164 20.43 -2.52 -8.37
CA ALA A 164 19.03 -2.11 -8.38
C ALA A 164 18.87 -0.59 -8.24
N LEU A 165 19.86 0.12 -7.68
CA LEU A 165 19.83 1.57 -7.55
C LEU A 165 20.25 2.23 -8.87
N VAL A 166 19.40 3.13 -9.39
CA VAL A 166 19.69 3.94 -10.57
C VAL A 166 20.02 5.36 -10.16
N LEU A 167 21.26 5.78 -10.43
CA LEU A 167 21.74 7.14 -10.20
C LEU A 167 21.89 7.88 -11.54
N GLY A 168 21.56 9.17 -11.53
CA GLY A 168 21.70 10.05 -12.70
C GLY A 168 22.31 11.40 -12.38
N THR A 169 22.67 12.15 -13.43
CA THR A 169 23.38 13.43 -13.31
C THR A 169 22.48 14.67 -13.33
N ASN A 170 21.21 14.54 -13.77
CA ASN A 170 20.30 15.67 -14.00
C ASN A 170 18.97 15.54 -13.23
N GLU A 171 18.47 16.67 -12.71
CA GLU A 171 17.08 16.85 -12.32
C GLU A 171 16.22 16.96 -13.60
N SER A 172 15.80 15.84 -14.19
CA SER A 172 14.92 15.91 -15.37
C SER A 172 13.86 14.80 -15.42
N THR A 173 12.63 15.20 -15.09
CA THR A 173 11.37 14.92 -15.82
C THR A 173 10.80 13.50 -15.95
N GLU A 174 11.33 12.45 -15.32
CA GLU A 174 10.67 11.12 -15.39
C GLU A 174 9.56 10.92 -14.35
N THR A 175 9.67 11.54 -13.17
CA THR A 175 8.68 11.41 -12.08
C THR A 175 7.30 11.94 -12.47
N GLN A 176 7.26 12.95 -13.35
CA GLN A 176 6.02 13.57 -13.84
C GLN A 176 5.27 12.65 -14.82
N GLN A 177 5.97 11.80 -15.57
CA GLN A 177 5.34 10.86 -16.50
C GLN A 177 4.68 9.68 -15.78
N LYS A 178 5.34 9.07 -14.78
CA LYS A 178 4.75 7.98 -13.98
C LYS A 178 3.49 8.44 -13.22
N HIS A 179 3.50 9.65 -12.67
CA HIS A 179 2.33 10.23 -12.00
C HIS A 179 1.14 10.49 -12.96
N THR A 180 1.43 10.89 -14.20
CA THR A 180 0.42 11.15 -15.24
C THR A 180 -0.25 9.85 -15.73
N LEU A 181 0.51 8.75 -15.83
CA LEU A 181 0.00 7.44 -16.27
C LEU A 181 -1.00 6.81 -15.28
N ILE A 182 -0.75 6.93 -13.97
CA ILE A 182 -1.67 6.43 -12.94
C ILE A 182 -3.02 7.16 -13.03
N ILE A 183 -2.99 8.49 -13.21
CA ILE A 183 -4.21 9.30 -13.33
C ILE A 183 -4.98 8.94 -14.60
N SER A 184 -4.29 8.81 -15.74
CA SER A 184 -4.92 8.45 -17.02
C SER A 184 -5.60 7.06 -16.96
N THR A 185 -4.92 6.08 -16.37
CA THR A 185 -5.44 4.71 -16.27
C THR A 185 -6.65 4.64 -15.32
N LEU A 186 -6.62 5.37 -14.20
CA LEU A 186 -7.76 5.45 -13.29
C LEU A 186 -8.97 6.15 -13.93
N LEU A 187 -8.76 7.17 -14.77
CA LEU A 187 -9.84 7.86 -15.48
C LEU A 187 -10.53 6.93 -16.49
N LEU A 188 -9.75 6.09 -17.19
CA LEU A 188 -10.30 5.09 -18.11
C LEU A 188 -11.09 3.98 -17.41
N LEU A 189 -10.64 3.55 -16.22
CA LEU A 189 -11.42 2.65 -15.37
C LEU A 189 -12.72 3.30 -14.90
N LYS A 190 -12.70 4.60 -14.58
CA LYS A 190 -13.88 5.37 -14.18
C LYS A 190 -14.96 5.37 -15.27
N ILE A 191 -14.57 5.60 -16.54
CA ILE A 191 -15.51 5.55 -17.69
C ILE A 191 -16.09 4.15 -17.85
N LYS A 192 -15.25 3.10 -17.77
CA LYS A 192 -15.72 1.72 -17.92
C LYS A 192 -16.67 1.29 -16.81
N VAL A 193 -16.40 1.68 -15.56
CA VAL A 193 -17.26 1.34 -14.42
C VAL A 193 -18.58 2.12 -14.46
N LEU A 194 -18.55 3.42 -14.80
CA LEU A 194 -19.76 4.23 -14.96
C LEU A 194 -20.68 3.65 -16.05
N ASN A 195 -20.12 3.30 -17.21
CA ASN A 195 -20.89 2.67 -18.29
C ASN A 195 -21.49 1.32 -17.85
N LEU A 196 -20.76 0.52 -17.06
CA LEU A 196 -21.27 -0.76 -16.57
C LEU A 196 -22.41 -0.58 -15.55
N VAL A 197 -22.31 0.42 -14.67
CA VAL A 197 -23.36 0.75 -13.71
C VAL A 197 -24.61 1.28 -14.43
N GLU A 198 -24.44 2.12 -15.45
CA GLU A 198 -25.55 2.62 -16.26
C GLU A 198 -26.22 1.50 -17.08
N GLU A 199 -25.45 0.58 -17.66
CA GLU A 199 -25.97 -0.62 -18.32
C GLU A 199 -26.75 -1.55 -17.37
N LEU A 200 -26.26 -1.75 -16.15
CA LEU A 200 -26.94 -2.57 -15.15
C LEU A 200 -28.21 -1.90 -14.62
N GLN A 201 -28.23 -0.58 -14.46
CA GLN A 201 -29.44 0.19 -14.11
C GLN A 201 -30.48 0.17 -15.24
N LEU A 202 -30.05 0.28 -16.50
CA LEU A 202 -30.93 0.15 -17.68
C LEU A 202 -31.53 -1.26 -17.78
N ARG A 203 -30.74 -2.30 -17.54
CA ARG A 203 -31.22 -3.70 -17.52
C ARG A 203 -32.16 -3.97 -16.34
N GLY A 204 -31.91 -3.38 -15.17
CA GLY A 204 -32.82 -3.46 -14.01
C GLY A 204 -34.19 -2.81 -14.27
N ASN A 205 -34.22 -1.69 -15.01
CA ASN A 205 -35.46 -1.00 -15.39
C ASN A 205 -36.26 -1.72 -16.50
N CYS A 206 -35.62 -2.58 -17.30
CA CYS A 206 -36.32 -3.43 -18.27
C CYS A 206 -37.06 -4.59 -17.58
N VAL A 207 -36.53 -5.11 -16.46
CA VAL A 207 -37.19 -6.17 -15.69
C VAL A 207 -38.41 -5.63 -14.92
N SER A 208 -38.35 -4.40 -14.39
CA SER A 208 -39.48 -3.79 -13.67
C SER A 208 -40.63 -3.32 -14.58
N LYS A 209 -40.37 -3.04 -15.87
CA LYS A 209 -41.43 -2.74 -16.85
C LYS A 209 -42.15 -3.98 -17.40
N ALA A 210 -41.56 -5.17 -17.30
CA ALA A 210 -42.16 -6.41 -17.79
C ALA A 210 -43.21 -7.03 -16.82
N SER A 211 -43.25 -6.60 -15.56
CA SER A 211 -44.22 -7.08 -14.56
C SER A 211 -45.50 -6.23 -14.43
N GLY A 212 -45.65 -5.19 -15.25
CA GLY A 212 -46.81 -4.29 -15.23
C GLY A 212 -48.03 -4.80 -16.00
N ALA A 213 -48.54 -6.00 -15.70
CA ALA A 213 -49.82 -6.47 -16.22
C ALA A 213 -50.46 -7.60 -15.38
N ARG A 214 -50.84 -7.33 -14.11
CA ARG A 214 -52.00 -8.00 -13.48
C ARG A 214 -52.48 -7.35 -12.17
N SER A 215 -53.68 -6.80 -12.25
CA SER A 215 -54.80 -6.81 -11.29
C SER A 215 -54.59 -6.45 -9.81
N GLU A 216 -55.36 -5.43 -9.41
CA GLU A 216 -55.74 -5.00 -8.06
C GLU A 216 -56.09 -6.13 -7.07
N LYS A 217 -55.68 -5.98 -5.79
CA LYS A 217 -56.58 -5.83 -4.61
C LYS A 217 -55.84 -5.79 -3.26
N SER A 218 -56.23 -4.79 -2.46
CA SER A 218 -56.43 -4.78 -0.99
C SER A 218 -55.26 -4.63 0.01
N LYS A 219 -55.51 -3.71 0.96
CA LYS A 219 -54.79 -3.30 2.18
C LYS A 219 -54.54 -4.44 3.19
N THR A 220 -53.44 -4.37 3.97
CA THR A 220 -53.35 -4.05 5.43
C THR A 220 -51.95 -4.37 6.01
N ASP A 221 -51.42 -3.40 6.79
CA ASP A 221 -50.56 -3.46 7.99
C ASP A 221 -49.32 -4.38 8.18
N GLU A 222 -48.35 -3.77 8.89
CA GLU A 222 -47.37 -4.34 9.84
C GLU A 222 -45.99 -4.88 9.37
N MET A 223 -44.97 -4.04 9.63
CA MET A 223 -43.79 -4.26 10.48
C MET A 223 -42.91 -5.52 10.34
N ILE A 224 -41.60 -5.26 10.42
CA ILE A 224 -40.46 -6.11 10.86
C ILE A 224 -39.47 -6.52 9.76
N LEU A 225 -38.26 -5.98 9.96
CA LEU A 225 -36.96 -6.41 9.45
C LEU A 225 -36.74 -7.91 9.65
N GLU A 226 -36.45 -8.62 8.56
CA GLU A 226 -35.39 -9.63 8.48
C GLU A 226 -35.40 -10.20 7.06
N HIS A 227 -34.32 -10.01 6.30
CA HIS A 227 -34.01 -10.88 5.17
C HIS A 227 -32.51 -11.18 5.21
N SER A 228 -32.20 -12.31 5.82
CA SER A 228 -31.02 -13.12 5.59
C SER A 228 -30.80 -13.31 4.09
N ILE A 229 -29.66 -12.87 3.56
CA ILE A 229 -29.23 -13.23 2.20
C ILE A 229 -28.30 -14.44 2.33
N THR A 230 -28.87 -15.63 2.16
CA THR A 230 -28.11 -16.86 1.90
C THR A 230 -27.61 -16.83 0.44
N TYR A 231 -26.29 -16.79 0.26
CA TYR A 231 -25.65 -17.01 -1.04
C TYR A 231 -25.54 -18.51 -1.30
N ASN A 232 -26.36 -19.05 -2.21
CA ASN A 232 -26.13 -20.36 -2.81
C ASN A 232 -25.17 -20.19 -3.99
N TYR A 233 -23.97 -20.77 -3.87
CA TYR A 233 -23.10 -21.05 -5.01
C TYR A 233 -23.69 -22.22 -5.80
N CYS A 234 -24.02 -22.00 -7.07
CA CYS A 234 -24.30 -23.09 -8.01
C CYS A 234 -22.96 -23.64 -8.51
N MET A 235 -22.81 -24.98 -8.41
CA MET A 235 -21.74 -25.75 -9.06
C MET A 235 -21.80 -25.66 -10.57
#